data_AF-A0AAV7DVE9-F1
#
_entry.id   AF-A0AAV7DVE9-F1
#
_cell.length_a   1.000
_cell.length_b   1.000
_cell.length_c   1.000
_cell.angle_alpha   90.00
_cell.angle_beta   90.00
_cell.angle_gamma   90.00
#
_symmetry.space_group_name_H-M   'P 1'
#
loop_
_entity.id
_entity.type
_entity.pdbx_description
1 polymer ?
#
loop_
_entity_poly.entity_id
_entity_poly.type
_entity_poly.pdbx_seq_one_letter_code
_entity_poly.pdbx_strand_id
1 'polypeptide(L)'
;MARPPKIPENPFKWKGTAEIEAGCPNKLLLRFSPLRLAMIADEIVAVENEKHQVEQMLLVIWELIPPLDLATMRDRMRFLRTKINSLESRKKALLCEQQELIVQTIAFSRN
;
A
#
# COMPACT_ATOMS: atom_id res chain seq x y z
N MET A 1 33.54 -25.08 -14.36
CA MET A 1 32.19 -24.61 -14.75
C MET A 1 31.51 -24.07 -13.49
N ALA A 2 31.40 -22.75 -13.34
CA ALA A 2 30.78 -22.13 -12.18
C ALA A 2 29.25 -22.20 -12.30
N ARG A 3 28.58 -22.65 -11.23
CA ARG A 3 27.12 -22.78 -11.16
C ARG A 3 26.51 -21.36 -11.21
N PRO A 4 25.50 -21.08 -12.06
CA PRO A 4 24.90 -19.75 -12.12
C PRO A 4 24.23 -19.39 -10.78
N PRO A 5 24.20 -18.10 -10.40
CA PRO A 5 23.58 -17.67 -9.14
C PRO A 5 22.08 -18.01 -9.17
N LYS A 6 21.61 -18.66 -8.10
CA LYS A 6 20.19 -18.93 -7.89
C LYS A 6 19.46 -17.59 -7.78
N ILE A 7 18.67 -17.25 -8.78
CA ILE A 7 17.66 -16.19 -8.70
C ILE A 7 16.67 -16.63 -7.61
N PRO A 8 16.39 -15.83 -6.57
CA PRO A 8 15.41 -16.20 -5.57
C PRO A 8 14.05 -16.33 -6.26
N GLU A 9 13.45 -17.51 -6.12
CA GLU A 9 12.06 -17.78 -6.52
C GLU A 9 11.16 -16.75 -5.82
N ASN A 10 10.53 -15.91 -6.65
CA ASN A 10 9.35 -15.12 -6.36
C ASN A 10 9.18 -14.61 -4.90
N PRO A 11 9.60 -13.36 -4.59
CA PRO A 11 9.35 -12.76 -3.27
C PRO A 11 7.87 -12.43 -3.04
N PHE A 12 6.99 -12.60 -4.05
CA PHE A 12 5.55 -12.41 -3.94
C PHE A 12 4.80 -13.62 -3.36
N LYS A 13 5.48 -14.53 -2.65
CA LYS A 13 4.77 -15.46 -1.77
C LYS A 13 4.33 -14.70 -0.51
N TRP A 14 3.27 -13.92 -0.68
CA TRP A 14 2.46 -13.47 0.44
C TRP A 14 2.02 -14.73 1.19
N LYS A 15 2.64 -15.00 2.34
CA LYS A 15 1.92 -15.67 3.42
C LYS A 15 0.93 -14.64 3.95
N GLY A 16 -0.13 -14.44 3.16
CA GLY A 16 -1.36 -13.89 3.67
C GLY A 16 -1.67 -14.69 4.93
N THR A 17 -1.86 -13.96 6.01
CA THR A 17 -2.33 -14.41 7.31
C THR A 17 -3.63 -15.19 7.12
N ALA A 18 -3.50 -16.46 6.72
CA ALA A 18 -4.49 -17.48 6.96
C ALA A 18 -4.51 -17.66 8.47
N GLU A 19 -5.54 -17.08 9.07
CA GLU A 19 -6.03 -17.16 10.45
C GLU A 19 -6.31 -15.77 11.04
N ILE A 20 -7.11 -14.98 10.31
CA ILE A 20 -8.18 -14.21 10.96
C ILE A 20 -9.47 -14.77 10.37
N GLU A 21 -9.79 -16.02 10.72
CA GLU A 21 -11.16 -16.52 10.70
C GLU A 21 -11.95 -15.76 11.77
N ALA A 22 -12.39 -14.57 11.41
CA ALA A 22 -13.60 -13.98 11.95
C ALA A 22 -14.17 -13.19 10.78
N GLY A 23 -14.97 -13.87 9.96
CA GLY A 23 -15.73 -13.19 8.92
C GLY A 23 -16.46 -12.04 9.58
N CYS A 24 -16.11 -10.80 9.22
CA CYS A 24 -16.76 -9.61 9.77
C CYS A 24 -18.25 -9.65 9.38
N PRO A 25 -19.17 -10.07 10.27
CA PRO A 25 -20.57 -10.11 9.94
C PRO A 25 -21.10 -8.78 10.44
N ASN A 26 -20.92 -7.72 9.65
CA ASN A 26 -21.83 -6.57 9.58
C ASN A 26 -21.14 -5.39 8.91
N LYS A 27 -21.57 -5.11 7.67
CA LYS A 27 -21.42 -3.81 7.01
C LYS A 27 -22.19 -2.67 7.72
N LEU A 28 -22.67 -2.89 8.95
CA LEU A 28 -23.55 -2.00 9.69
C LEU A 28 -23.02 -1.57 11.08
N LEU A 29 -21.88 -2.10 11.55
CA LEU A 29 -21.32 -1.72 12.88
C LEU A 29 -20.15 -0.73 12.81
N LEU A 30 -19.68 -0.37 11.62
CA LEU A 30 -18.52 0.51 11.43
C LEU A 30 -18.85 2.01 11.38
N ARG A 31 -20.02 2.45 11.86
CA ARG A 31 -20.31 3.90 11.88
C ARG A 31 -19.57 4.65 13.00
N PHE A 32 -19.10 3.97 14.06
CA PHE A 32 -18.41 4.60 15.19
C PHE A 32 -17.50 3.62 15.95
N SER A 33 -16.53 2.99 15.27
CA SER A 33 -15.62 2.06 15.97
C SER A 33 -14.21 2.63 16.08
N PRO A 34 -13.65 2.75 17.29
CA PRO A 34 -12.21 2.97 17.50
C PRO A 34 -11.35 1.93 16.77
N LEU A 35 -11.90 0.73 16.55
CA LEU A 35 -11.29 -0.33 15.76
C LEU A 35 -10.99 0.11 14.32
N ARG A 36 -11.93 0.79 13.64
CA ARG A 36 -11.69 1.30 12.28
C ARG A 36 -10.59 2.34 12.26
N LEU A 37 -10.55 3.23 13.25
CA LEU A 37 -9.55 4.27 13.35
C LEU A 37 -8.13 3.67 13.52
N ALA A 38 -8.00 2.62 14.34
CA ALA A 38 -6.75 1.86 14.46
C ALA A 38 -6.36 1.18 13.14
N MET A 39 -7.31 0.51 12.48
CA MET A 39 -7.05 -0.12 11.17
C MET A 39 -6.63 0.89 10.10
N ILE A 40 -7.20 2.10 10.08
CA ILE A 40 -6.78 3.17 9.16
C ILE A 40 -5.33 3.55 9.41
N ALA A 41 -4.89 3.64 10.66
CA ALA A 41 -3.50 3.95 10.99
C ALA A 41 -2.54 2.88 10.45
N ASP A 42 -2.86 1.60 10.65
CA ASP A 42 -2.07 0.48 10.11
C ASP A 42 -2.06 0.48 8.57
N GLU A 43 -3.21 0.75 7.93
CA GLU A 43 -3.31 0.86 6.48
C GLU A 43 -2.48 2.02 5.92
N ILE A 44 -2.42 3.16 6.60
CA ILE A 44 -1.59 4.30 6.18
C ILE A 44 -0.11 3.90 6.22
N VAL A 45 0.35 3.27 7.30
CA VAL A 45 1.73 2.78 7.41
C VAL A 45 2.06 1.79 6.30
N ALA A 46 1.14 0.86 6.00
CA ALA A 46 1.32 -0.10 4.92
C ALA A 46 1.45 0.58 3.54
N VAL A 47 0.58 1.56 3.25
CA VAL A 47 0.59 2.34 2.00
C VAL A 47 1.88 3.16 1.87
N GLU A 48 2.37 3.75 2.96
CA GLU A 48 3.62 4.50 2.97
C GLU A 48 4.83 3.60 2.73
N ASN A 49 4.87 2.43 3.37
CA ASN A 49 5.93 1.46 3.17
C ASN A 49 5.94 0.94 1.71
N GLU A 50 4.78 0.62 1.15
CA GLU A 50 4.67 0.19 -0.26
C GLU A 50 5.12 1.31 -1.20
N LYS A 51 4.70 2.55 -0.95
CA LYS A 51 5.12 3.70 -1.75
C LYS A 51 6.64 3.86 -1.71
N HIS A 52 7.25 3.79 -0.53
CA HIS A 52 8.69 3.89 -0.36
C HIS A 52 9.43 2.81 -1.17
N GLN A 53 8.96 1.55 -1.12
CA GLN A 53 9.54 0.47 -1.92
C GLN A 53 9.46 0.72 -3.43
N VAL A 54 8.33 1.25 -3.92
CA VAL A 54 8.14 1.57 -5.33
C VAL A 54 9.04 2.74 -5.77
N GLU A 55 9.22 3.74 -4.91
CA GLU A 55 10.15 4.85 -5.15
C GLU A 55 11.61 4.36 -5.23
N GLN A 56 12.02 3.48 -4.32
CA GLN A 56 13.35 2.85 -4.36
C GLN A 56 13.57 2.07 -5.66
N MET A 57 12.57 1.31 -6.09
CA MET A 57 12.65 0.58 -7.37
C MET A 57 12.78 1.54 -8.57
N LEU A 58 12.10 2.69 -8.54
CA LEU A 58 12.23 3.70 -9.59
C LEU A 58 13.65 4.29 -9.63
N LEU A 59 14.28 4.54 -8.48
CA LEU A 59 15.67 5.00 -8.39
C LEU A 59 16.64 3.96 -8.97
N VAL A 60 16.49 2.70 -8.58
CA VAL A 60 17.33 1.60 -9.10
C VAL A 60 17.23 1.47 -10.63
N ILE A 61 16.01 1.62 -11.19
CA ILE A 61 15.82 1.62 -12.65
C ILE A 61 16.52 2.82 -13.31
N TRP A 62 16.64 3.95 -12.61
CA TRP A 62 17.29 5.15 -13.13
C TRP A 62 18.83 5.07 -13.05
N GLU A 63 19.36 4.41 -12.03
CA GLU A 63 20.79 4.19 -11.82
C GLU A 63 21.36 3.08 -12.72
N LEU A 64 20.54 2.06 -13.03
CA LEU A 64 20.82 1.21 -14.17
C LEU A 64 20.66 2.08 -15.42
N ILE A 65 21.77 2.46 -16.05
CA ILE A 65 21.80 2.84 -17.47
C ILE A 65 22.27 1.60 -18.23
N PRO A 66 21.38 0.69 -18.69
CA PRO A 66 21.78 -0.45 -19.50
C PRO A 66 21.40 -0.17 -20.97
N PRO A 67 21.82 -1.01 -21.92
CA PRO A 67 21.34 -0.99 -23.31
C PRO A 67 19.91 -1.57 -23.38
N LEU A 68 19.03 -1.24 -22.43
CA LEU A 68 17.65 -1.66 -22.46
C LEU A 68 16.92 -0.86 -23.53
N ASP A 69 15.99 -1.52 -24.22
CA ASP A 69 15.05 -0.85 -25.10
C ASP A 69 14.33 0.27 -24.33
N LEU A 70 14.48 1.50 -24.87
CA LEU A 70 13.93 2.72 -24.28
C LEU A 70 12.41 2.66 -24.13
N ALA A 71 11.72 1.90 -24.99
CA ALA A 71 10.27 1.73 -24.88
C ALA A 71 9.90 0.90 -23.64
N THR A 72 10.57 -0.24 -23.45
CA THR A 72 10.38 -1.10 -22.26
C THR A 72 10.68 -0.34 -20.96
N MET A 73 11.75 0.46 -20.92
CA MET A 73 12.08 1.29 -19.75
C MET A 73 11.00 2.34 -19.49
N ARG A 74 10.53 3.02 -20.53
CA ARG A 74 9.46 4.03 -20.44
C ARG A 74 8.18 3.45 -19.88
N ASP A 75 7.76 2.28 -20.35
CA ASP A 75 6.52 1.65 -19.88
C ASP A 75 6.62 1.22 -18.42
N ARG A 76 7.78 0.67 -18.02
CA ARG A 76 8.03 0.29 -16.63
C ARG A 76 8.02 1.51 -15.70
N MET A 77 8.68 2.60 -16.11
CA MET A 77 8.64 3.85 -15.36
C MET A 77 7.23 4.44 -15.25
N ARG A 78 6.47 4.41 -16.35
CA ARG A 78 5.07 4.88 -16.35
C ARG A 78 4.25 4.06 -15.37
N PHE A 79 4.40 2.73 -15.38
CA PHE A 79 3.73 1.85 -14.44
C PHE A 79 4.06 2.19 -12.98
N LEU A 80 5.33 2.37 -12.63
CA LEU A 80 5.73 2.72 -11.27
C LEU A 80 5.21 4.08 -10.83
N ARG A 81 5.23 5.09 -11.71
CA ARG A 81 4.65 6.41 -11.42
C ARG A 81 3.15 6.34 -11.20
N THR A 82 2.42 5.59 -12.03
CA THR A 82 0.99 5.36 -11.84
C THR A 82 0.71 4.67 -10.50
N LYS A 83 1.53 3.67 -10.13
CA LYS A 83 1.43 2.98 -8.84
C LYS A 83 1.66 3.94 -7.67
N ILE A 84 2.70 4.78 -7.71
CA ILE A 84 2.95 5.82 -6.69
C ILE A 84 1.73 6.74 -6.55
N ASN A 85 1.21 7.27 -7.66
CA ASN A 85 0.03 8.15 -7.64
C ASN A 85 -1.20 7.46 -7.04
N SER A 86 -1.40 6.17 -7.32
CA SER A 86 -2.50 5.40 -6.75
C SER A 86 -2.37 5.23 -5.24
N LEU A 87 -1.15 5.00 -4.74
CA LEU A 87 -0.86 4.87 -3.31
C LEU A 87 -1.06 6.20 -2.58
N GLU A 88 -0.61 7.31 -3.17
CA GLU A 88 -0.89 8.65 -2.62
C GLU A 88 -2.38 8.97 -2.56
N SER A 89 -3.12 8.60 -3.60
CA SER A 89 -4.58 8.77 -3.64
C SER A 89 -5.27 7.93 -2.56
N ARG A 90 -4.81 6.69 -2.36
CA ARG A 90 -5.30 5.82 -1.28
C ARG A 90 -5.02 6.40 0.10
N LYS A 91 -3.80 6.92 0.33
CA LYS A 91 -3.44 7.61 1.59
C LYS A 91 -4.35 8.80 1.84
N LYS A 92 -4.61 9.64 0.84
CA LYS A 92 -5.52 10.79 0.97
C LYS A 92 -6.93 10.34 1.36
N ALA A 93 -7.47 9.30 0.72
CA ALA A 93 -8.78 8.77 1.06
C ALA A 93 -8.86 8.25 2.51
N LEU A 94 -7.81 7.55 2.97
CA LEU A 94 -7.72 7.06 4.36
C LEU A 94 -7.66 8.20 5.38
N LEU A 95 -6.94 9.28 5.08
CA LEU A 95 -6.90 10.47 5.94
C LEU A 95 -8.24 11.20 5.99
N CYS A 96 -8.96 11.29 4.87
CA CYS A 96 -10.33 11.83 4.85
C CYS A 96 -11.26 10.99 5.73
N GLU A 97 -11.22 9.66 5.58
CA GLU A 97 -12.00 8.73 6.39
C GLU A 97 -11.67 8.87 7.88
N GLN A 98 -10.38 8.98 8.23
CA GLN A 98 -9.93 9.22 9.61
C GLN A 98 -10.55 10.49 10.20
N GLN A 99 -10.50 11.59 9.45
CA GLN A 99 -11.02 12.89 9.88
C GLN A 99 -12.54 12.84 10.07
N GLU A 100 -13.27 12.20 9.16
CA GLU A 100 -14.72 12.01 9.27
C GLU A 100 -15.08 11.24 10.54
N LEU A 101 -14.38 10.15 10.84
CA LEU A 101 -14.59 9.36 12.05
C LEU A 101 -14.29 10.15 13.33
N ILE A 102 -13.24 10.97 13.34
CA ILE A 102 -12.91 11.84 14.49
C ILE A 102 -14.01 12.87 14.72
N VAL A 103 -14.43 13.58 13.67
CA VAL A 103 -15.50 14.60 13.75
C VAL A 103 -16.80 13.99 14.24
N GLN A 104 -17.18 12.82 13.70
CA GLN A 104 -18.37 12.09 14.12
C GLN A 104 -18.31 11.66 15.59
N THR A 105 -17.14 11.21 16.08
CA THR A 105 -16.94 10.82 17.49
C THR A 105 -17.10 12.03 18.43
N ILE A 106 -16.53 13.19 18.08
CA ILE A 106 -16.63 14.41 18.88
C ILE A 106 -18.07 14.94 18.89
N ALA A 107 -18.74 14.94 17.73
CA ALA A 107 -20.13 15.38 17.62
C ALA A 107 -21.07 14.53 18.49
N PHE A 108 -20.83 13.22 18.55
CA PHE A 108 -21.61 12.31 19.39
C PHE A 108 -21.34 12.52 20.89
N SER A 109 -20.10 12.82 21.29
CA SER A 109 -19.74 13.07 22.69
C SER A 109 -20.29 14.38 23.29
N ARG A 110 -20.83 15.29 22.46
CA ARG A 110 -21.37 16.60 22.89
C ARG A 110 -22.89 16.63 23.02
N ASN A 111 -23.58 15.58 22.58
CA ASN A 111 -25.01 15.36 22.80
C ASN A 111 -25.23 14.46 24.01
#